data_AF-S8D5A8-F1
#
_entry.id   AF-S8D5A8-F1
#
_cell.length_a   1.000
_cell.length_b   1.000
_cell.length_c   1.000
_cell.angle_alpha   90.00
_cell.angle_beta   90.00
_cell.angle_gamma   90.00
#
_symmetry.space_group_name_H-M   'P 1'
#
loop_
_entity.id
_entity.type
_entity.pdbx_description
1 polymer ?
#
loop_
_entity_poly.entity_id
_entity_poly.type
_entity_poly.pdbx_seq_one_letter_code
_entity_poly.pdbx_strand_id
1 'polypeptide(L)'
;LTCLISLLILPSIFLIFVYSDLLSFYAARKSPPSEIPLPPKTPPCDLFRGRWIFDPRRKPMYDSSCPFHRNAWNCIRNGRENMDRINSWKWVPENCELKRADPAGFLRLMRNKNVGFVGDSLNENFLVSFLCILRVADEGARKWKRKGAWRGAYFPKFNVTVAYHRAVLLAKYEFQDTKRSARKDVKGIYRVDVDFPADDWAHIAGFYSVVIFNTGHW
;
A
#
# COMPACT_ATOMS: atom_id res chain seq x y z
N LEU A 1 -14.59 31.74 -59.75
CA LEU A 1 -14.03 30.73 -58.81
C LEU A 1 -12.57 30.99 -58.47
N THR A 2 -11.72 31.29 -59.46
CA THR A 2 -10.29 31.61 -59.28
C THR A 2 -10.01 32.83 -58.39
N CYS A 3 -10.82 33.91 -58.50
CA CYS A 3 -10.62 35.11 -57.68
C CYS A 3 -10.93 34.92 -56.18
N LEU A 4 -11.87 34.01 -55.84
CA LEU A 4 -12.21 33.70 -54.44
C LEU A 4 -11.13 32.86 -53.76
N ILE A 5 -10.47 32.00 -54.51
CA ILE A 5 -9.38 31.14 -54.02
C ILE A 5 -8.15 32.00 -53.70
N SER A 6 -7.80 32.96 -54.58
CA SER A 6 -6.71 33.90 -54.32
C SER A 6 -6.95 34.81 -53.10
N LEU A 7 -8.22 35.16 -52.83
CA LEU A 7 -8.59 36.01 -51.69
C LEU A 7 -8.41 35.31 -50.33
N LEU A 8 -8.44 33.97 -50.29
CA LEU A 8 -8.32 33.17 -49.07
C LEU A 8 -6.90 32.66 -48.81
N ILE A 9 -6.08 32.52 -49.85
CA ILE A 9 -4.70 32.02 -49.73
C ILE A 9 -3.79 33.05 -49.05
N LEU A 10 -3.87 34.32 -49.48
CA LEU A 10 -3.04 35.40 -48.93
C LEU A 10 -3.20 35.61 -47.40
N PRO A 11 -4.42 35.68 -46.83
CA PRO A 11 -4.58 35.81 -45.39
C PRO A 11 -4.17 34.54 -44.62
N SER A 12 -4.34 33.36 -45.22
CA SER A 12 -3.91 32.09 -44.60
C SER A 12 -2.40 32.00 -44.49
N ILE A 13 -1.67 32.41 -45.55
CA ILE A 13 -0.21 32.48 -45.55
C ILE A 13 0.27 33.51 -44.51
N PHE A 14 -0.37 34.68 -44.44
CA PHE A 14 -0.03 35.70 -43.45
C PHE A 14 -0.22 35.21 -42.01
N LEU A 15 -1.32 34.50 -41.71
CA LEU A 15 -1.56 33.91 -40.40
C LEU A 15 -0.50 32.86 -40.02
N ILE A 16 -0.05 32.05 -40.98
CA ILE A 16 1.02 31.06 -40.74
C ILE A 16 2.33 31.78 -40.39
N PHE A 17 2.71 32.81 -41.13
CA PHE A 17 3.92 33.59 -40.84
C PHE A 17 3.87 34.23 -39.45
N VAL A 18 2.75 34.86 -39.10
CA VAL A 18 2.55 35.46 -37.76
C VAL A 18 2.65 34.40 -36.65
N TYR A 19 2.08 33.21 -36.87
CA TYR A 19 2.16 32.12 -35.90
C TYR A 19 3.59 31.60 -35.71
N SER A 20 4.34 31.43 -36.81
CA SER A 20 5.74 31.01 -36.78
C SER A 20 6.65 31.99 -36.06
N ASP A 21 6.46 33.30 -36.28
CA ASP A 21 7.20 34.34 -35.58
C ASP A 21 6.85 34.34 -34.08
N LEU A 22 5.56 34.26 -33.74
CA LEU A 22 5.11 34.22 -32.35
C LEU A 22 5.68 33.01 -31.59
N LEU A 23 5.75 31.84 -32.24
CA LEU A 23 6.34 30.63 -31.67
C LEU A 23 7.84 30.81 -31.39
N SER A 24 8.55 31.45 -32.32
CA SER A 24 9.99 31.72 -32.21
C SER A 24 10.29 32.70 -31.08
N PHE A 25 9.46 33.76 -30.93
CA PHE A 25 9.54 34.69 -29.80
C PHE A 25 9.23 34.02 -28.46
N TYR A 26 8.27 33.09 -28.42
CA TYR A 26 7.95 32.32 -27.22
C TYR A 26 9.08 31.38 -26.82
N ALA A 27 9.71 30.72 -27.79
CA ALA A 27 10.87 29.86 -27.57
C ALA A 27 12.09 30.68 -27.07
N ALA A 28 12.34 31.85 -27.65
CA ALA A 28 13.44 32.74 -27.25
C ALA A 28 13.28 33.34 -25.84
N ARG A 29 12.03 33.50 -25.34
CA ARG A 29 11.77 33.96 -23.97
C ARG A 29 11.97 32.89 -22.90
N LYS A 30 12.07 31.61 -23.26
CA LYS A 30 12.48 30.58 -22.29
C LYS A 30 13.98 30.71 -22.05
N SER A 31 14.33 31.49 -21.04
CA SER A 31 15.68 31.48 -20.47
C SER A 31 16.07 30.04 -20.08
N PRO A 32 17.33 29.64 -20.29
CA PRO A 32 17.81 28.35 -19.78
C PRO A 32 17.57 28.28 -18.27
N PRO A 33 17.20 27.11 -17.71
CA PRO A 33 17.04 26.97 -16.27
C PRO A 33 18.40 27.27 -15.63
N SER A 34 18.43 28.25 -14.72
CA SER A 34 19.60 28.49 -13.88
C SER A 34 19.93 27.19 -13.14
N GLU A 35 21.12 26.63 -13.34
CA GLU A 35 21.59 25.47 -12.59
C GLU A 35 21.72 25.87 -11.11
N ILE A 36 20.72 25.51 -10.32
CA ILE A 36 20.78 25.63 -8.86
C ILE A 36 21.75 24.55 -8.37
N PRO A 37 22.81 24.90 -7.61
CA PRO A 37 23.70 23.91 -7.01
C PRO A 37 22.88 22.92 -6.19
N LEU A 38 22.88 21.65 -6.59
CA LEU A 38 22.21 20.59 -5.86
C LEU A 38 22.81 20.52 -4.45
N PRO A 39 22.00 20.54 -3.39
CA PRO A 39 22.52 20.34 -2.04
C PRO A 39 23.28 19.01 -1.98
N PRO A 40 24.28 18.88 -1.08
CA PRO A 40 25.04 17.65 -0.93
C PRO A 40 24.06 16.48 -0.82
N LYS A 41 24.20 15.51 -1.72
CA LYS A 41 23.37 14.30 -1.74
C LYS A 41 23.59 13.56 -0.43
N THR A 42 22.72 13.80 0.55
CA THR A 42 22.61 12.90 1.69
C THR A 42 22.38 11.49 1.13
N PRO A 43 23.06 10.46 1.68
CA PRO A 43 22.78 9.10 1.26
C PRO A 43 21.27 8.86 1.37
N PRO A 44 20.63 8.27 0.35
CA PRO A 44 19.21 8.01 0.41
C PRO A 44 18.90 7.17 1.66
N CYS A 45 17.84 7.57 2.37
CA CYS A 45 17.35 6.89 3.56
C CYS A 45 16.95 5.45 3.20
N ASP A 46 17.76 4.47 3.61
CA ASP A 46 17.43 3.05 3.42
C ASP A 46 16.64 2.55 4.62
N LEU A 47 15.32 2.41 4.46
CA LEU A 47 14.40 1.97 5.50
C LEU A 47 14.61 0.51 5.93
N PHE A 48 15.30 -0.29 5.11
CA PHE A 48 15.48 -1.73 5.30
C PHE A 48 16.82 -2.07 5.98
N ARG A 49 17.76 -1.12 6.02
CA ARG A 49 19.02 -1.24 6.74
C ARG A 49 19.00 -0.37 7.99
N GLY A 50 19.40 -0.94 9.12
CA GLY A 50 19.30 -0.25 10.40
C GLY A 50 19.48 -1.17 11.58
N ARG A 51 19.02 -0.72 12.75
CA ARG A 51 19.12 -1.48 14.00
C ARG A 51 17.91 -1.28 14.89
N TRP A 52 17.62 -2.30 15.69
CA TRP A 52 16.70 -2.19 16.80
C TRP A 52 17.36 -1.47 17.97
N ILE A 53 16.70 -0.44 18.49
CA ILE A 53 17.11 0.25 19.70
C ILE A 53 16.01 0.21 20.75
N PHE A 54 16.39 0.03 22.00
CA PHE A 54 15.47 0.05 23.13
C PHE A 54 15.21 1.50 23.54
N ASP A 55 13.93 1.88 23.64
CA ASP A 55 13.50 3.21 24.08
C ASP A 55 12.50 3.08 25.23
N PRO A 56 12.94 3.23 26.51
CA PRO A 56 12.07 3.01 27.68
C PRO A 56 10.91 4.00 27.77
N ARG A 57 10.97 5.12 27.05
CA ARG A 57 9.91 6.12 26.99
C ARG A 57 8.87 5.78 25.91
N ARG A 58 9.17 4.83 25.02
CA ARG A 58 8.26 4.43 23.95
C ARG A 58 7.10 3.61 24.52
N LYS A 59 5.88 4.07 24.25
CA LYS A 59 4.63 3.34 24.52
C LYS A 59 4.02 2.85 23.21
N PRO A 60 3.26 1.74 23.19
CA PRO A 60 2.55 1.31 21.99
C PRO A 60 1.51 2.36 21.55
N MET A 61 1.09 2.34 20.28
CA MET A 61 0.09 3.28 19.75
C MET A 61 -1.35 2.89 20.11
N TYR A 62 -1.57 1.62 20.44
CA TYR A 62 -2.86 1.08 20.81
C TYR A 62 -2.66 0.11 21.98
N ASP A 63 -3.73 -0.13 22.73
CA ASP A 63 -3.74 -1.02 23.88
C ASP A 63 -4.47 -2.35 23.57
N SER A 64 -4.73 -3.12 24.62
CA SER A 64 -5.43 -4.41 24.54
C SER A 64 -6.91 -4.30 24.15
N SER A 65 -7.50 -3.11 24.15
CA SER A 65 -8.93 -2.89 23.89
C SER A 65 -9.27 -2.87 22.40
N CYS A 66 -8.27 -2.80 21.51
CA CYS A 66 -8.50 -2.70 20.07
C CYS A 66 -9.41 -3.84 19.55
N PRO A 67 -10.57 -3.53 18.92
CA PRO A 67 -11.57 -4.53 18.55
C PRO A 67 -11.19 -5.38 17.33
N PHE A 68 -10.09 -5.03 16.66
CA PHE A 68 -9.57 -5.77 15.51
C PHE A 68 -8.65 -6.92 15.91
N HIS A 69 -8.21 -6.98 17.17
CA HIS A 69 -7.39 -8.08 17.67
C HIS A 69 -8.21 -9.38 17.79
N ARG A 70 -7.62 -10.53 17.44
CA ARG A 70 -8.21 -11.81 17.90
C ARG A 70 -7.88 -12.02 19.35
N ASN A 71 -8.87 -12.54 20.07
CA ASN A 71 -8.75 -12.86 21.48
C ASN A 71 -7.56 -13.78 21.78
N ALA A 72 -7.39 -14.85 20.98
CA ALA A 72 -6.31 -15.81 21.15
C ALA A 72 -4.90 -15.23 20.95
N TRP A 73 -4.76 -14.08 20.27
CA TRP A 73 -3.46 -13.50 19.92
C TRP A 73 -3.11 -12.24 20.71
N ASN A 74 -4.04 -11.74 21.53
CA ASN A 74 -3.86 -10.50 22.28
C ASN A 74 -2.98 -10.73 23.51
N CYS A 75 -1.67 -10.64 23.33
CA CYS A 75 -0.68 -10.94 24.39
C CYS A 75 -0.87 -10.09 25.65
N ILE A 76 -1.15 -8.79 25.50
CA ILE A 76 -1.35 -7.87 26.63
C ILE A 76 -2.57 -8.32 27.44
N ARG A 77 -3.68 -8.59 26.75
CA ARG A 77 -4.92 -9.02 27.41
C ARG A 77 -4.81 -10.41 28.02
N ASN A 78 -4.01 -11.29 27.42
CA ASN A 78 -3.81 -12.66 27.88
C ASN A 78 -2.72 -12.76 28.96
N GLY A 79 -2.26 -11.63 29.52
CA GLY A 79 -1.36 -11.62 30.66
C GLY A 79 0.09 -11.99 30.36
N ARG A 80 0.54 -11.86 29.10
CA ARG A 80 1.95 -12.11 28.76
C ARG A 80 2.85 -11.12 29.49
N GLU A 81 3.85 -11.64 30.20
CA GLU A 81 4.83 -10.84 30.91
C GLU A 81 5.75 -10.06 29.95
N ASN A 82 6.39 -9.00 30.47
CA ASN A 82 7.40 -8.19 29.77
C ASN A 82 6.92 -7.46 28.50
N MET A 83 5.60 -7.30 28.31
CA MET A 83 5.06 -6.61 27.13
C MET A 83 5.50 -5.14 27.04
N ASP A 84 5.71 -4.45 28.16
CA ASP A 84 6.20 -3.08 28.16
C ASP A 84 7.60 -2.98 27.56
N ARG A 85 8.49 -3.91 27.93
CA ARG A 85 9.84 -4.00 27.40
C ARG A 85 9.84 -4.37 25.91
N ILE A 86 8.99 -5.33 25.51
CA ILE A 86 8.86 -5.74 24.10
C ILE A 86 8.36 -4.56 23.24
N ASN A 87 7.35 -3.84 23.70
CA ASN A 87 6.77 -2.70 22.97
C ASN A 87 7.66 -1.44 22.97
N SER A 88 8.73 -1.42 23.76
CA SER A 88 9.68 -0.32 23.86
C SER A 88 10.78 -0.36 22.77
N TRP A 89 10.89 -1.44 22.02
CA TRP A 89 11.85 -1.53 20.91
C TRP A 89 11.39 -0.73 19.70
N LYS A 90 12.32 -0.05 19.03
CA LYS A 90 12.07 0.66 17.76
C LYS A 90 13.15 0.40 16.73
N TRP A 91 12.73 0.30 15.48
CA TRP A 91 13.62 0.24 14.33
C TRP A 91 14.11 1.63 13.99
N VAL A 92 15.43 1.80 13.85
CA VAL A 92 16.06 3.04 13.37
C VAL A 92 16.87 2.72 12.12
N PRO A 93 16.46 3.25 10.95
CA PRO A 93 17.19 3.12 9.70
C PRO A 93 18.60 3.76 9.74
N GLU A 94 19.47 3.33 8.83
CA GLU A 94 20.74 4.01 8.59
C GLU A 94 20.50 5.37 7.91
N ASN A 95 21.29 6.38 8.27
CA ASN A 95 21.30 7.71 7.64
C ASN A 95 20.01 8.54 7.73
N CYS A 96 18.99 8.10 8.48
CA CYS A 96 17.76 8.86 8.69
C CYS A 96 17.00 8.44 9.96
N GLU A 97 16.10 9.32 10.41
CA GLU A 97 15.16 9.01 11.48
C GLU A 97 13.79 8.61 10.91
N LEU A 98 13.30 7.44 11.29
CA LEU A 98 11.93 7.02 10.98
C LEU A 98 10.96 7.63 11.99
N LYS A 99 10.18 8.61 11.54
CA LYS A 99 9.12 9.21 12.35
C LYS A 99 8.10 8.15 12.78
N ARG A 100 7.52 8.35 13.97
CA ARG A 100 6.40 7.53 14.43
C ARG A 100 5.23 7.66 13.45
N ALA A 101 4.47 6.58 13.26
CA ALA A 101 3.31 6.61 12.38
C ALA A 101 2.36 7.73 12.79
N ASP A 102 1.86 8.47 11.79
CA ASP A 102 0.79 9.46 11.92
C ASP A 102 -0.50 8.85 11.36
N PRO A 103 -1.38 8.28 12.22
CA PRO A 103 -2.57 7.59 11.74
C PRO A 103 -3.56 8.54 11.07
N ALA A 104 -3.69 9.77 11.58
CA ALA A 104 -4.58 10.78 11.02
C ALA A 104 -4.05 11.29 9.68
N GLY A 105 -2.74 11.52 9.57
CA GLY A 105 -2.07 11.86 8.33
C GLY A 105 -2.23 10.79 7.27
N PHE A 106 -2.04 9.52 7.63
CA PHE A 106 -2.27 8.39 6.72
C PHE A 106 -3.73 8.33 6.24
N LEU A 107 -4.70 8.37 7.16
CA LEU A 107 -6.12 8.31 6.80
C LEU A 107 -6.56 9.52 5.96
N ARG A 108 -5.99 10.70 6.19
CA ARG A 108 -6.22 11.88 5.36
C ARG A 108 -5.66 11.71 3.96
N LEU A 109 -4.44 11.18 3.83
CA LEU A 109 -3.82 10.87 2.54
C LEU A 109 -4.64 9.83 1.75
N MET A 110 -5.23 8.86 2.46
CA MET A 110 -6.04 7.79 1.87
C MET A 110 -7.52 8.11 1.78
N ARG A 111 -7.95 9.35 2.04
CA ARG A 111 -9.37 9.74 2.02
C ARG A 111 -10.06 9.29 0.72
N ASN A 112 -11.24 8.67 0.86
CA ASN A 112 -12.02 8.10 -0.24
C ASN A 112 -11.32 6.98 -1.03
N LYS A 113 -10.25 6.38 -0.49
CA LYS A 113 -9.52 5.28 -1.10
C LYS A 113 -9.71 4.00 -0.30
N ASN A 114 -9.45 2.87 -0.96
CA ASN A 114 -9.43 1.56 -0.32
C ASN A 114 -8.03 0.95 -0.40
N VAL A 115 -7.60 0.30 0.69
CA VAL A 115 -6.31 -0.39 0.80
C VAL A 115 -6.57 -1.89 0.97
N GLY A 116 -5.96 -2.69 0.09
CA GLY A 116 -6.05 -4.14 0.09
C GLY A 116 -4.75 -4.77 0.57
N PHE A 117 -4.85 -5.71 1.49
CA PHE A 117 -3.78 -6.63 1.87
C PHE A 117 -4.12 -8.00 1.30
N VAL A 118 -3.16 -8.64 0.63
CA VAL A 118 -3.33 -9.97 0.06
C VAL A 118 -2.14 -10.82 0.47
N GLY A 119 -2.36 -12.01 1.01
CA GLY A 119 -1.24 -12.89 1.35
C GLY A 119 -1.55 -13.90 2.42
N ASP A 120 -0.53 -14.16 3.25
CA ASP A 120 -0.51 -15.20 4.25
C ASP A 120 -0.82 -14.70 5.68
N SER A 121 -0.60 -15.59 6.66
CA SER A 121 -0.90 -15.32 8.07
C SER A 121 -0.09 -14.16 8.67
N LEU A 122 1.11 -13.86 8.17
CA LEU A 122 1.89 -12.72 8.62
C LEU A 122 1.29 -11.40 8.13
N ASN A 123 0.71 -11.37 6.93
CA ASN A 123 -0.02 -10.19 6.45
C ASN A 123 -1.30 -9.97 7.27
N GLU A 124 -1.97 -11.04 7.71
CA GLU A 124 -3.09 -10.92 8.65
C GLU A 124 -2.64 -10.29 9.98
N ASN A 125 -1.48 -10.68 10.51
CA ASN A 125 -0.91 -10.10 11.72
C ASN A 125 -0.58 -8.61 11.53
N PHE A 126 0.07 -8.27 10.41
CA PHE A 126 0.37 -6.87 10.07
C PHE A 126 -0.90 -6.05 9.94
N LEU A 127 -1.91 -6.55 9.22
CA LEU A 127 -3.21 -5.89 9.08
C LEU A 127 -3.81 -5.58 10.46
N VAL A 128 -3.84 -6.55 11.37
CA VAL A 128 -4.42 -6.32 12.71
C VAL A 128 -3.72 -5.18 13.44
N SER A 129 -2.39 -5.17 13.45
CA SER A 129 -1.62 -4.08 14.07
C SER A 129 -1.92 -2.74 13.38
N PHE A 130 -1.94 -2.74 12.06
CA PHE A 130 -2.21 -1.56 11.24
C PHE A 130 -3.59 -0.97 11.50
N LEU A 131 -4.65 -1.79 11.52
CA LEU A 131 -6.01 -1.35 11.83
C LEU A 131 -6.11 -0.75 13.24
N CYS A 132 -5.40 -1.32 14.22
CA CYS A 132 -5.37 -0.79 15.58
C CYS A 132 -4.61 0.54 15.69
N ILE A 133 -3.56 0.75 14.90
CA ILE A 133 -2.87 2.04 14.79
C ILE A 133 -3.81 3.09 14.18
N LEU A 134 -4.49 2.76 13.07
CA LEU A 134 -5.40 3.67 12.39
C LEU A 134 -6.62 4.04 13.23
N ARG A 135 -7.12 3.10 14.03
CA ARG A 135 -8.24 3.28 14.97
C ARG A 135 -8.05 4.48 15.90
N VAL A 136 -6.80 4.80 16.28
CA VAL A 136 -6.47 5.95 17.15
C VAL A 136 -6.96 7.28 16.55
N ALA A 137 -6.96 7.42 15.23
CA ALA A 137 -7.46 8.62 14.55
C ALA A 137 -8.97 8.57 14.25
N ASP A 138 -9.59 7.39 14.31
CA ASP A 138 -11.02 7.22 14.05
C ASP A 138 -11.65 6.16 14.95
N GLU A 139 -12.10 6.62 16.11
CA GLU A 139 -12.91 5.86 17.05
C GLU A 139 -14.31 5.46 16.52
N GLY A 140 -14.68 5.86 15.30
CA GLY A 140 -15.85 5.35 14.60
C GLY A 140 -15.59 4.08 13.78
N ALA A 141 -14.33 3.64 13.63
CA ALA A 141 -13.95 2.52 12.78
C ALA A 141 -14.72 1.22 13.08
N ARG A 142 -15.21 0.55 12.03
CA ARG A 142 -16.07 -0.64 12.13
C ARG A 142 -15.46 -1.81 11.36
N LYS A 143 -15.71 -3.05 11.79
CA LYS A 143 -15.26 -4.25 11.07
C LYS A 143 -15.81 -4.27 9.64
N TRP A 144 -14.98 -4.69 8.70
CA TRP A 144 -15.33 -4.84 7.29
C TRP A 144 -15.01 -6.25 6.79
N LYS A 145 -16.00 -6.91 6.17
CA LYS A 145 -15.90 -8.26 5.59
C LYS A 145 -16.64 -8.38 4.26
N ARG A 146 -16.80 -7.26 3.54
CA ARG A 146 -17.48 -7.24 2.24
C ARG A 146 -16.45 -7.44 1.12
N LYS A 147 -16.94 -7.70 -0.09
CA LYS A 147 -16.12 -7.89 -1.30
C LYS A 147 -15.12 -9.04 -1.19
N GLY A 148 -15.45 -10.11 -0.46
CA GLY A 148 -14.58 -11.28 -0.25
C GLY A 148 -13.55 -11.13 0.88
N ALA A 149 -13.48 -9.96 1.52
CA ALA A 149 -12.49 -9.71 2.56
C ALA A 149 -12.67 -10.64 3.78
N TRP A 150 -11.61 -11.36 4.13
CA TRP A 150 -11.57 -12.19 5.33
C TRP A 150 -11.62 -11.34 6.61
N ARG A 151 -10.93 -10.19 6.58
CA ARG A 151 -10.86 -9.21 7.67
C ARG A 151 -10.69 -7.80 7.12
N GLY A 152 -11.10 -6.79 7.88
CA GLY A 152 -10.85 -5.40 7.53
C GLY A 152 -11.51 -4.44 8.50
N ALA A 153 -11.33 -3.15 8.23
CA ALA A 153 -12.09 -2.07 8.85
C ALA A 153 -12.49 -0.99 7.85
N TYR A 154 -13.60 -0.33 8.13
CA TYR A 154 -14.03 0.91 7.49
C TYR A 154 -13.90 2.06 8.49
N PHE A 155 -13.24 3.14 8.08
CA PHE A 155 -12.95 4.34 8.86
C PHE A 155 -13.85 5.50 8.39
N PRO A 156 -15.03 5.72 9.03
CA PRO A 156 -16.06 6.62 8.52
C PRO A 156 -15.66 8.10 8.48
N LYS A 157 -14.78 8.60 9.37
CA LYS A 157 -14.34 10.02 9.33
C LYS A 157 -13.58 10.37 8.05
N PHE A 158 -12.95 9.36 7.44
CA PHE A 158 -12.09 9.51 6.27
C PHE A 158 -12.63 8.82 5.03
N ASN A 159 -13.72 8.06 5.16
CA ASN A 159 -14.25 7.20 4.10
C ASN A 159 -13.14 6.31 3.50
N VAL A 160 -12.44 5.57 4.37
CA VAL A 160 -11.35 4.67 4.00
C VAL A 160 -11.72 3.25 4.37
N THR A 161 -11.52 2.31 3.45
CA THR A 161 -11.59 0.88 3.76
C THR A 161 -10.20 0.28 3.72
N VAL A 162 -9.87 -0.52 4.72
CA VAL A 162 -8.65 -1.34 4.75
C VAL A 162 -9.07 -2.78 4.95
N ALA A 163 -8.70 -3.68 4.03
CA ALA A 163 -9.19 -5.04 4.02
C ALA A 163 -8.09 -6.05 3.65
N TYR A 164 -8.23 -7.28 4.12
CA TYR A 164 -7.33 -8.39 3.90
C TYR A 164 -8.04 -9.57 3.24
N HIS A 165 -7.37 -10.15 2.25
CA HIS A 165 -7.77 -11.34 1.52
C HIS A 165 -6.69 -12.40 1.69
N ARG A 166 -7.11 -13.58 2.14
CA ARG A 166 -6.18 -14.68 2.36
C ARG A 166 -5.91 -15.35 1.02
N ALA A 167 -4.67 -15.28 0.56
CA ALA A 167 -4.19 -15.95 -0.64
C ALA A 167 -2.74 -16.36 -0.38
N VAL A 168 -2.56 -17.46 0.34
CA VAL A 168 -1.27 -17.83 0.97
C VAL A 168 -0.12 -17.91 -0.04
N LEU A 169 -0.39 -18.48 -1.23
CA LEU A 169 0.59 -18.60 -2.31
C LEU A 169 0.47 -17.51 -3.38
N LEU A 170 -0.54 -16.62 -3.28
CA LEU A 170 -0.99 -15.67 -4.31
C LEU A 170 -1.43 -16.32 -5.65
N ALA A 171 -0.82 -17.43 -6.05
CA ALA A 171 -1.20 -18.23 -7.20
C ALA A 171 -2.34 -19.20 -6.85
N LYS A 172 -3.06 -19.63 -7.89
CA LYS A 172 -4.07 -20.67 -7.79
C LYS A 172 -3.43 -21.98 -7.34
N TYR A 173 -4.04 -22.63 -6.36
CA TYR A 173 -3.61 -23.94 -5.90
C TYR A 173 -4.80 -24.83 -5.54
N GLU A 174 -4.71 -26.10 -5.90
CA GLU A 174 -5.79 -27.07 -5.72
C GLU A 174 -5.24 -28.35 -5.10
N PHE A 175 -5.96 -28.88 -4.11
CA PHE A 175 -5.62 -30.16 -3.50
C PHE A 175 -6.03 -31.32 -4.41
N GLN A 176 -5.09 -32.23 -4.66
CA GLN A 176 -5.31 -33.46 -5.40
C GLN A 176 -5.11 -34.65 -4.47
N ASP A 177 -6.20 -35.38 -4.24
CA ASP A 177 -6.19 -36.60 -3.42
C ASP A 177 -5.36 -37.69 -4.12
N THR A 178 -4.34 -38.20 -3.43
CA THR A 178 -3.43 -39.24 -3.94
C THR A 178 -3.88 -40.65 -3.62
N LYS A 179 -5.19 -40.95 -3.65
CA LYS A 179 -5.73 -42.33 -3.64
C LYS A 179 -5.18 -43.24 -4.76
N ARG A 180 -4.45 -42.69 -5.75
CA ARG A 180 -3.79 -43.43 -6.84
C ARG A 180 -2.25 -43.48 -6.74
N SER A 181 -1.61 -42.92 -5.71
CA SER A 181 -0.15 -42.89 -5.59
C SER A 181 0.37 -43.98 -4.65
N ALA A 182 1.48 -44.63 -5.02
CA ALA A 182 2.09 -45.75 -4.30
C ALA A 182 2.70 -45.40 -2.92
N ARG A 183 2.66 -44.13 -2.49
CA ARG A 183 3.17 -43.68 -1.18
C ARG A 183 2.04 -43.60 -0.16
N LYS A 184 1.94 -44.61 0.71
CA LYS A 184 0.90 -44.75 1.74
C LYS A 184 0.86 -43.63 2.79
N ASP A 185 1.88 -42.78 2.87
CA ASP A 185 2.02 -41.75 3.92
C ASP A 185 1.66 -40.32 3.47
N VAL A 186 1.33 -40.11 2.18
CA VAL A 186 0.96 -38.79 1.66
C VAL A 186 -0.55 -38.71 1.46
N LYS A 187 -1.20 -37.81 2.22
CA LYS A 187 -2.67 -37.59 2.14
C LYS A 187 -3.11 -36.99 0.79
N GLY A 188 -2.22 -36.28 0.11
CA GLY A 188 -2.45 -35.65 -1.19
C GLY A 188 -1.32 -34.69 -1.57
N ILE A 189 -1.42 -34.12 -2.76
CA ILE A 189 -0.50 -33.11 -3.28
C ILE A 189 -1.28 -31.84 -3.61
N TYR A 190 -0.64 -30.68 -3.48
CA TYR A 190 -1.19 -29.45 -4.02
C TYR A 190 -0.58 -29.19 -5.40
N ARG A 191 -1.43 -29.07 -6.42
CA ARG A 191 -1.03 -28.50 -7.70
C ARG A 191 -1.05 -26.98 -7.56
N VAL A 192 0.03 -26.32 -7.94
CA VAL A 192 0.16 -24.86 -7.90
C VAL A 192 0.35 -24.38 -9.35
N ASP A 193 -0.58 -23.58 -9.84
CA ASP A 193 -0.53 -23.00 -11.17
C ASP A 193 -0.02 -21.56 -11.04
N VAL A 194 1.31 -21.39 -11.07
CA VAL A 194 1.99 -20.10 -10.76
C VAL A 194 1.62 -18.95 -11.70
N ASP A 195 1.17 -19.26 -12.92
CA ASP A 195 0.76 -18.28 -13.92
C ASP A 195 -0.68 -17.79 -13.72
N PHE A 196 -1.43 -18.41 -12.81
CA PHE A 196 -2.81 -18.06 -12.53
C PHE A 196 -2.93 -17.45 -11.13
N PRO A 197 -3.46 -16.21 -10.99
CA PRO A 197 -3.72 -15.65 -9.68
C PRO A 197 -4.82 -16.44 -8.97
N ALA A 198 -4.75 -16.51 -7.64
CA ALA A 198 -5.80 -17.11 -6.84
C ALA A 198 -7.11 -16.32 -6.96
N ASP A 199 -8.23 -17.05 -7.08
CA ASP A 199 -9.57 -16.48 -7.23
C ASP A 199 -9.94 -15.56 -6.05
N ASP A 200 -9.36 -15.81 -4.86
CA ASP A 200 -9.53 -15.02 -3.64
C ASP A 200 -9.19 -13.53 -3.83
N TRP A 201 -8.32 -13.18 -4.80
CA TRP A 201 -7.91 -11.80 -5.02
C TRP A 201 -7.85 -11.34 -6.48
N ALA A 202 -7.96 -12.23 -7.46
CA ALA A 202 -7.87 -11.86 -8.87
C ALA A 202 -8.89 -10.78 -9.28
N HIS A 203 -10.09 -10.81 -8.69
CA HIS A 203 -11.22 -9.95 -9.10
C HIS A 203 -11.45 -8.70 -8.23
N ILE A 204 -10.67 -8.53 -7.15
CA ILE A 204 -10.89 -7.44 -6.19
C ILE A 204 -10.02 -6.22 -6.46
N ALA A 205 -9.00 -6.33 -7.33
CA ALA A 205 -8.00 -5.29 -7.54
C ALA A 205 -8.62 -3.94 -7.93
N GLY A 206 -9.67 -3.94 -8.75
CA GLY A 206 -10.39 -2.72 -9.16
C GLY A 206 -11.11 -1.98 -8.03
N PHE A 207 -11.30 -2.60 -6.86
CA PHE A 207 -11.87 -1.94 -5.68
C PHE A 207 -10.81 -1.17 -4.86
N TYR A 208 -9.53 -1.54 -4.98
CA TYR A 208 -8.44 -1.02 -4.16
C TYR A 208 -7.58 0.00 -4.91
N SER A 209 -7.27 1.11 -4.24
CA SER A 209 -6.33 2.11 -4.76
C SER A 209 -4.87 1.76 -4.46
N VAL A 210 -4.65 0.93 -3.44
CA VAL A 210 -3.34 0.42 -3.04
C VAL A 210 -3.51 -1.05 -2.66
N VAL A 211 -2.64 -1.92 -3.18
CA VAL A 211 -2.62 -3.35 -2.82
C VAL A 211 -1.24 -3.71 -2.30
N ILE A 212 -1.20 -4.40 -1.16
CA ILE A 212 0.03 -4.82 -0.47
C ILE A 212 0.03 -6.34 -0.38
N PHE A 213 1.07 -6.95 -0.96
CA PHE A 213 1.21 -8.39 -1.05
C PHE A 213 2.25 -8.92 -0.06
N ASN A 214 2.03 -10.12 0.44
CA ASN A 214 3.09 -10.98 0.97
C ASN A 214 2.82 -12.44 0.58
N THR A 215 3.87 -13.24 0.57
CA THR A 215 3.78 -14.71 0.54
C THR A 215 5.10 -15.28 1.04
N GLY A 216 5.05 -16.35 1.82
CA GLY A 216 6.23 -17.05 2.33
C GLY A 216 5.97 -17.95 3.53
N HIS A 217 4.92 -17.68 4.32
CA HIS A 217 4.50 -18.53 5.44
C HIS A 217 3.23 -19.32 5.05
N TRP A 218 3.40 -20.60 4.71
CA TRP A 218 2.35 -21.50 4.21
C TRP A 218 2.13 -22.69 5.14
#